data_AF-A0A399YBE6-F1
#
_entry.id   AF-A0A399YBE6-F1
#
_cell.length_a   1.000
_cell.length_b   1.000
_cell.length_c   1.000
_cell.angle_alpha   90.00
_cell.angle_beta   90.00
_cell.angle_gamma   90.00
#
_symmetry.space_group_name_H-M   'P 1'
#
loop_
_entity.id
_entity.type
_entity.pdbx_description
1 polymer ?
#
loop_
_entity_poly.entity_id
_entity_poly.type
_entity_poly.pdbx_seq_one_letter_code
_entity_poly.pdbx_strand_id
1 'polypeptide(L)'
;LTGIDSETLWEAMKMVMARTETMEESLEVIKPRQITIEDQIGKLRHYLARGRSFQFTDLIANPRDRTEIAITLLALLELIKRREAQAHQTRLFGPIDITTS
;
A
#
# COMPACT_ATOMS: atom_id res chain seq x y z
N LEU A 1 9.09 -55.87 21.72
CA LEU A 1 8.63 -54.47 21.58
C LEU A 1 9.76 -53.58 22.11
N THR A 2 10.82 -53.40 21.31
CA THR A 2 11.97 -52.58 21.71
C THR A 2 11.54 -51.13 21.65
N GLY A 3 11.57 -50.49 22.82
CA GLY A 3 11.20 -49.10 23.01
C GLY A 3 11.99 -48.19 22.08
N ILE A 4 11.34 -47.10 21.72
CA ILE A 4 11.91 -46.06 20.86
C ILE A 4 13.29 -45.68 21.40
N ASP A 5 14.32 -45.81 20.56
CA ASP A 5 15.68 -45.41 20.88
C ASP A 5 15.77 -43.88 20.98
N SER A 6 16.56 -43.40 21.93
CA SER A 6 16.95 -41.99 22.09
C SER A 6 17.41 -41.33 20.78
N GLU A 7 18.11 -42.06 19.91
CA GLU A 7 18.55 -41.56 18.61
C GLU A 7 17.35 -41.31 17.69
N THR A 8 16.36 -42.19 17.72
CA THR A 8 15.11 -42.04 16.95
C THR A 8 14.31 -40.81 17.42
N LEU A 9 14.27 -40.55 18.74
CA LEU A 9 13.61 -39.36 19.28
C LEU A 9 14.35 -38.07 18.89
N TRP A 10 15.68 -38.11 18.89
CA TRP A 10 16.50 -36.95 18.51
C TRP A 10 16.33 -36.58 17.04
N GLU A 11 16.31 -37.57 16.15
CA GLU A 11 16.00 -37.34 14.72
C GLU A 11 14.58 -36.82 14.51
N ALA A 12 13.59 -37.36 15.23
CA ALA A 12 12.22 -36.86 15.18
C ALA A 12 12.12 -35.40 15.66
N MET A 13 12.81 -35.04 16.74
CA MET A 13 12.84 -33.68 17.26
C MET A 13 13.51 -32.71 16.28
N LYS A 14 14.64 -33.11 15.66
CA LYS A 14 15.29 -32.32 14.61
C LYS A 14 14.37 -32.08 13.41
N MET A 15 13.61 -33.09 12.98
CA MET A 15 12.64 -32.95 11.90
C MET A 15 11.48 -32.00 12.25
N VAL A 16 11.01 -32.00 13.49
CA VAL A 16 9.98 -31.07 13.96
C VAL A 16 10.51 -29.64 14.03
N MET A 17 11.72 -29.44 14.56
CA MET A 17 12.35 -28.11 14.66
C MET A 17 12.66 -27.51 13.28
N ALA A 18 13.20 -28.31 12.35
CA ALA A 18 13.44 -27.86 10.97
C ALA A 18 12.13 -27.46 10.27
N ARG A 19 11.02 -28.16 10.54
CA ARG A 19 9.71 -27.78 10.03
C ARG A 19 9.21 -26.45 10.59
N THR A 20 9.42 -26.18 11.87
CA THR A 20 9.03 -24.88 12.46
C THR A 20 9.83 -23.72 11.89
N GLU A 21 11.14 -23.89 11.64
CA GLU A 21 11.99 -22.87 11.00
C GLU A 21 11.56 -22.59 9.56
N THR A 22 11.26 -23.64 8.78
CA THR A 22 10.76 -23.47 7.39
C THR A 22 9.37 -22.83 7.31
N MET A 23 8.55 -22.97 8.36
CA MET A 23 7.22 -22.37 8.42
C MET A 23 7.28 -20.89 8.79
N GLU A 24 8.28 -20.46 9.57
CA GLU A 24 8.54 -19.05 9.86
C GLU A 24 9.03 -18.29 8.61
N GLU A 25 9.80 -18.93 7.71
CA GLU A 25 10.16 -18.33 6.42
C GLU A 25 8.98 -18.26 5.43
N SER A 26 8.02 -19.18 5.50
CA SER A 26 6.83 -19.19 4.63
C SER A 26 5.70 -18.27 5.11
N LEU A 27 5.79 -17.72 6.33
CA LEU A 27 4.96 -16.61 6.77
C LEU A 27 5.64 -15.30 6.37
N GLU A 28 5.82 -15.12 5.06
CA GLU A 28 5.87 -13.80 4.49
C GLU A 28 4.49 -13.18 4.78
N VAL A 29 4.36 -12.60 5.99
CA VAL A 29 3.22 -11.82 6.40
C VAL A 29 3.03 -10.83 5.27
N ILE A 30 1.98 -11.03 4.46
CA ILE A 30 1.56 -10.08 3.45
C ILE A 30 1.19 -8.83 4.24
N LYS A 31 2.18 -7.98 4.51
CA LYS A 31 1.98 -6.72 5.20
C LYS A 31 0.95 -5.99 4.36
N PRO A 32 -0.20 -5.60 4.92
CA PRO A 32 -1.16 -4.80 4.20
C PRO A 32 -0.40 -3.62 3.61
N ARG A 33 -0.53 -3.39 2.31
CA ARG A 33 0.12 -2.26 1.64
C ARG A 33 -0.27 -0.99 2.40
N GLN A 34 0.67 -0.41 3.14
CA GLN A 34 0.44 0.85 3.83
C GLN A 34 0.39 1.94 2.76
N ILE A 35 -0.74 2.65 2.71
CA ILE A 35 -0.89 3.84 1.88
C ILE A 35 -0.70 5.03 2.82
N THR A 36 0.33 5.84 2.58
CA THR A 36 0.60 7.05 3.36
C THR A 36 0.26 8.31 2.57
N ILE A 37 0.15 9.44 3.27
CA ILE A 37 -0.05 10.74 2.62
C ILE A 37 1.19 11.09 1.80
N GLU A 38 2.38 10.83 2.32
CA GLU A 38 3.67 11.08 1.68
C GLU A 38 3.80 10.34 0.34
N ASP A 39 3.38 9.08 0.29
CA ASP A 39 3.37 8.28 -0.94
C ASP A 39 2.43 8.90 -2.00
N GLN A 40 1.24 9.32 -1.58
CA GLN A 40 0.26 9.92 -2.49
C GLN A 40 0.70 11.32 -2.96
N ILE A 41 1.36 12.11 -2.12
CA ILE A 41 2.03 13.36 -2.50
C ILE A 41 3.09 13.09 -3.58
N GLY A 42 3.92 12.05 -3.39
CA GLY A 42 4.95 11.66 -4.37
C GLY A 42 4.35 11.29 -5.73
N LYS A 43 3.29 10.47 -5.73
CA LYS A 43 2.55 10.12 -6.95
C LYS A 43 1.96 11.36 -7.63
N LEU A 44 1.24 12.21 -6.88
CA LEU A 44 0.66 13.44 -7.39
C LEU A 44 1.70 14.34 -8.07
N ARG A 45 2.86 14.55 -7.42
CA ARG A 45 3.97 15.33 -8.00
C ARG A 45 4.49 14.72 -9.29
N HIS A 46 4.58 13.39 -9.37
CA HIS A 46 4.97 12.71 -10.60
C HIS A 46 3.98 12.96 -11.74
N TYR A 47 2.67 12.96 -11.47
CA TYR A 47 1.65 13.32 -12.45
C TYR A 47 1.73 14.80 -12.86
N LEU A 48 1.85 15.70 -11.89
CA LEU A 48 1.95 17.15 -12.12
C LEU A 48 3.18 17.52 -12.95
N ALA A 49 4.32 16.86 -12.72
CA ALA A 49 5.56 17.08 -13.47
C ALA A 49 5.43 16.78 -14.98
N ARG A 50 4.41 16.02 -15.40
CA ARG A 50 4.12 15.76 -16.82
C ARG A 50 3.43 16.94 -17.52
N GLY A 51 2.99 17.96 -16.77
CA GLY A 51 2.41 19.19 -17.29
C GLY A 51 1.04 19.03 -17.96
N ARG A 52 0.37 17.88 -17.79
CA ARG A 52 -0.94 17.58 -18.37
C ARG A 52 -2.00 17.49 -17.27
N SER A 53 -3.23 17.88 -17.61
CA SER A 53 -4.37 17.66 -16.73
C SER A 53 -4.65 16.17 -16.57
N PHE A 54 -5.09 15.76 -15.40
CA PHE A 54 -5.50 14.39 -15.11
C PHE A 54 -6.66 14.38 -14.11
N GLN A 55 -7.40 13.28 -14.06
CA GLN A 55 -8.52 13.13 -13.13
C GLN A 55 -8.04 12.61 -11.79
N PHE A 56 -8.69 13.03 -10.70
CA PHE A 56 -8.42 12.49 -9.36
C PHE A 56 -8.52 10.95 -9.32
N THR A 57 -9.46 10.37 -10.08
CA THR A 57 -9.64 8.92 -10.17
C THR A 57 -8.43 8.19 -10.77
N ASP A 58 -7.59 8.87 -11.55
CA ASP A 58 -6.38 8.29 -12.14
C ASP A 58 -5.29 8.01 -11.09
N LEU A 59 -5.43 8.57 -9.90
CA LEU A 59 -4.53 8.36 -8.76
C LEU A 59 -4.91 7.15 -7.90
N ILE A 60 -6.16 6.69 -8.02
CA ILE A 60 -6.75 5.67 -7.15
C ILE A 60 -6.50 4.28 -7.73
N ALA A 61 -5.76 3.44 -7.01
CA ALA A 61 -5.49 2.06 -7.43
C ALA A 61 -6.69 1.15 -7.16
N ASN A 62 -7.36 1.30 -6.01
CA ASN A 62 -8.55 0.55 -5.64
C ASN A 62 -9.73 1.49 -5.32
N PRO A 63 -10.65 1.71 -6.27
CA PRO A 63 -11.83 2.56 -6.05
C PRO A 63 -12.79 2.10 -4.95
N ARG A 64 -12.65 0.86 -4.44
CA ARG A 64 -13.44 0.36 -3.31
C ARG A 64 -12.79 0.66 -1.95
N ASP A 65 -11.54 1.08 -1.92
CA ASP A 65 -10.83 1.42 -0.70
C ASP A 65 -11.07 2.89 -0.30
N ARG A 66 -11.97 3.10 0.66
CA ARG A 66 -12.30 4.44 1.16
C ARG A 66 -11.11 5.11 1.85
N THR A 67 -10.19 4.33 2.43
CA THR A 67 -8.99 4.85 3.08
C THR A 67 -8.03 5.41 2.04
N GLU A 68 -7.82 4.69 0.93
CA GLU A 68 -7.02 5.19 -0.20
C GLU A 68 -7.60 6.50 -0.76
N ILE A 69 -8.92 6.54 -0.97
CA ILE A 69 -9.60 7.74 -1.49
C ILE A 69 -9.40 8.92 -0.54
N ALA A 70 -9.62 8.72 0.77
CA ALA A 70 -9.46 9.78 1.77
C ALA A 70 -8.02 10.28 1.85
N ILE A 71 -7.03 9.38 1.87
CA ILE A 71 -5.60 9.75 1.94
C ILE A 71 -5.16 10.49 0.68
N THR A 72 -5.59 10.03 -0.51
CA THR A 72 -5.28 10.70 -1.78
C THR A 72 -5.91 12.09 -1.85
N LEU A 73 -7.14 12.25 -1.34
CA LEU A 73 -7.78 13.56 -1.25
C LEU A 73 -7.04 14.50 -0.29
N LEU A 74 -6.64 14.01 0.88
CA LEU A 74 -5.84 14.79 1.84
C LEU A 74 -4.48 15.20 1.24
N ALA A 75 -3.82 14.31 0.51
CA ALA A 75 -2.58 14.60 -0.20
C ALA A 75 -2.77 15.71 -1.26
N LEU A 76 -3.86 15.65 -2.03
CA LEU A 76 -4.20 16.71 -3.00
C LEU A 76 -4.46 18.05 -2.30
N LEU A 77 -5.21 18.06 -1.19
CA LEU A 77 -5.48 19.27 -0.41
C LEU A 77 -4.19 19.89 0.15
N GLU A 78 -3.24 19.07 0.60
CA GLU A 78 -1.94 19.54 1.07
C GLU A 78 -1.12 20.19 -0.07
N LEU A 79 -1.16 19.63 -1.29
CA LEU A 79 -0.50 20.25 -2.45
C LEU A 79 -1.16 21.55 -2.90
N ILE A 80 -2.50 21.63 -2.88
CA ILE A 80 -3.24 22.88 -3.16
C ILE A 80 -2.85 23.95 -2.14
N LYS A 81 -2.80 23.60 -0.84
CA LYS A 81 -2.37 24.51 0.24
C LYS A 81 -0.96 25.06 0.01
N ARG A 82 -0.07 24.26 -0.58
CA ARG A 82 1.31 24.65 -0.95
C ARG A 82 1.41 25.38 -2.29
N ARG A 83 0.31 25.54 -3.02
CA ARG A 83 0.28 26.11 -4.39
C ARG A 83 1.11 25.30 -5.39
N GLU A 84 1.17 23.98 -5.20
CA GLU A 84 1.82 23.05 -6.14
C GLU A 84 0.82 22.47 -7.15
N ALA A 85 -0.48 22.47 -6.83
CA ALA A 85 -1.55 21.90 -7.66
C ALA A 85 -2.79 22.80 -7.65
N GLN A 86 -3.53 22.77 -8.75
CA GLN A 86 -4.88 23.33 -8.87
C GLN A 86 -5.86 22.17 -9.09
N ALA A 87 -7.06 22.29 -8.52
CA ALA A 87 -8.14 21.34 -8.72
C ALA A 87 -9.42 22.07 -9.16
N HIS A 88 -10.08 21.54 -10.19
CA HIS A 88 -11.32 22.07 -10.73
C HIS A 88 -12.44 21.03 -10.60
N GLN A 89 -13.58 21.44 -10.04
CA GLN A 89 -14.77 20.60 -9.87
C GLN A 89 -16.01 21.44 -10.17
N THR A 90 -16.79 21.04 -11.16
CA THR A 90 -17.94 21.82 -11.67
C THR A 90 -19.21 21.68 -10.82
N ARG A 91 -19.32 20.61 -10.03
CA ARG A 91 -20.45 20.32 -9.15
C ARG A 91 -19.99 19.53 -7.93
N LEU A 92 -20.68 19.66 -6.80
CA LEU A 92 -20.43 18.85 -5.62
C LEU A 92 -20.45 17.35 -5.96
N PHE A 93 -19.45 16.63 -5.46
CA PHE A 93 -19.24 15.19 -5.73
C PHE A 93 -19.09 14.84 -7.23
N GLY A 94 -18.78 15.82 -8.07
CA GLY A 94 -18.45 15.61 -9.47
C GLY A 94 -17.00 15.19 -9.68
N PRO A 95 -16.60 14.98 -10.95
CA PRO A 95 -15.20 14.76 -11.33
C PRO A 95 -14.30 15.89 -10.83
N ILE A 96 -13.04 15.57 -10.55
CA ILE A 96 -12.03 16.53 -10.09
C ILE A 96 -10.88 16.48 -11.08
N ASP A 97 -10.76 17.53 -11.88
CA ASP A 97 -9.63 17.75 -12.78
C ASP A 97 -8.48 18.41 -12.02
N ILE A 98 -7.26 17.88 -12.19
CA ILE A 98 -6.07 18.35 -11.48
C ILE A 98 -5.05 18.85 -12.50
N THR A 99 -4.46 20.02 -12.23
CA THR A 99 -3.41 20.64 -13.05
C THR A 99 -2.28 21.18 -12.17
N THR A 100 -1.13 21.48 -12.78
CA THR A 100 -0.08 22.25 -12.10
C THR A 100 -0.58 23.67 -11.79
N SER A 101 -0.09 24.26 -10.70
CA SER A 101 -0.32 25.68 -10.40
C SER A 101 0.45 26.60 -11.33
#